data_AF-A0A9D1NQE8-F1
#
_entry.id   AF-A0A9D1NQE8-F1
#
_cell.length_a   1.000
_cell.length_b   1.000
_cell.length_c   1.000
_cell.angle_alpha   90.00
_cell.angle_beta   90.00
_cell.angle_gamma   90.00
#
_symmetry.space_group_name_H-M   'P 1'
#
loop_
_entity.id
_entity.type
_entity.pdbx_description
1 polymer ?
#
loop_
_entity_poly.entity_id
_entity_poly.type
_entity_poly.pdbx_seq_one_letter_code
_entity_poly.pdbx_strand_id
1 'polypeptide(L)'
;MDKQLLNEINAAYYGLELKQAEIVHALFHRIFELESGWYNGHYHNGEDGTWLREAYPISVVGVKGFCDIEIQFDSISISTKLKRDVALSYSFEKFSGYNFEAYGVEDYLADFYHAGQTVQEMKDNIHACDEKEIGFSFVFPFDVEGKQIFEFVKLLRREGFYY
;
A
#
# COMPACT_ATOMS: atom_id res chain seq x y z
N MET A 1 -24.06 21.41 -12.42
CA MET A 1 -22.81 21.18 -11.65
C MET A 1 -22.21 22.53 -11.36
N ASP A 2 -21.90 22.78 -10.09
CA ASP A 2 -21.19 24.00 -9.71
C ASP A 2 -19.81 24.02 -10.40
N LYS A 3 -19.48 25.13 -11.07
CA LYS A 3 -18.22 25.27 -11.81
C LYS A 3 -17.02 25.28 -10.88
N GLN A 4 -17.18 25.82 -9.68
CA GLN A 4 -16.13 25.81 -8.68
C GLN A 4 -15.82 24.38 -8.25
N LEU A 5 -16.84 23.63 -7.84
CA LEU A 5 -16.71 22.22 -7.50
C LEU A 5 -16.08 21.37 -8.62
N LEU A 6 -16.50 21.57 -9.89
CA LEU A 6 -15.89 20.86 -11.02
C LEU A 6 -14.38 21.15 -11.12
N ASN A 7 -13.98 22.41 -10.97
CA ASN A 7 -12.58 22.80 -11.08
C ASN A 7 -11.75 22.23 -9.93
N GLU A 8 -12.29 22.20 -8.71
CA GLU A 8 -11.64 21.60 -7.55
C GLU A 8 -11.42 20.09 -7.74
N ILE A 9 -12.44 19.37 -8.21
CA ILE A 9 -12.33 17.94 -8.54
C ILE A 9 -11.29 17.73 -9.65
N ASN A 10 -11.36 18.47 -10.75
CA ASN A 10 -10.40 18.32 -11.85
C ASN A 10 -8.96 18.58 -11.39
N ALA A 11 -8.73 19.60 -10.56
CA ALA A 11 -7.40 19.90 -10.03
C ALA A 11 -6.87 18.77 -9.13
N ALA A 12 -7.72 18.22 -8.26
CA ALA A 12 -7.34 17.10 -7.39
C ALA A 12 -6.99 15.84 -8.20
N TYR A 13 -7.84 15.46 -9.17
CA TYR A 13 -7.62 14.28 -10.01
C TYR A 13 -6.44 14.43 -10.96
N TYR A 14 -6.18 15.64 -11.46
CA TYR A 14 -4.98 15.90 -12.25
C TYR A 14 -3.69 15.62 -11.47
N GLY A 15 -3.67 15.91 -10.16
CA GLY A 15 -2.54 15.54 -9.29
C GLY A 15 -2.32 14.03 -9.23
N LEU A 16 -3.40 13.25 -9.09
CA LEU A 16 -3.34 11.79 -9.09
C LEU A 16 -2.87 11.23 -10.45
N GLU A 17 -3.37 11.78 -11.56
CA GLU A 17 -2.95 11.39 -12.92
C GLU A 17 -1.45 11.60 -13.14
N LEU A 18 -0.92 12.76 -12.71
CA LEU A 18 0.50 13.05 -12.81
C LEU A 18 1.34 12.08 -11.98
N LYS A 19 0.92 11.81 -10.74
CA LYS A 19 1.64 10.88 -9.85
C LYS A 19 1.57 9.43 -10.38
N GLN A 20 0.44 9.01 -10.93
CA GLN A 20 0.31 7.71 -11.59
C GLN A 20 1.29 7.60 -12.77
N ALA A 21 1.33 8.61 -13.64
CA ALA A 21 2.24 8.62 -14.79
C ALA A 21 3.72 8.54 -14.37
N GLU A 22 4.09 9.26 -13.30
CA GLU A 22 5.43 9.20 -12.71
C GLU A 22 5.81 7.79 -12.26
N ILE A 23 4.94 7.14 -11.48
CA ILE A 23 5.16 5.80 -10.93
C ILE A 23 5.21 4.75 -12.05
N VAL A 24 4.27 4.79 -12.99
CA VAL A 24 4.25 3.89 -14.15
C VAL A 24 5.53 4.04 -14.95
N HIS A 25 5.97 5.27 -15.22
CA HIS A 25 7.21 5.52 -15.95
C HIS A 25 8.44 4.93 -15.23
N ALA A 26 8.52 5.11 -13.91
CA ALA A 26 9.61 4.57 -13.10
C ALA A 26 9.65 3.03 -13.10
N LEU A 27 8.49 2.37 -13.05
CA LEU A 27 8.39 0.91 -12.96
C LEU A 27 8.47 0.20 -14.31
N PHE A 28 8.10 0.86 -15.41
CA PHE A 28 7.99 0.27 -16.75
C PHE A 28 9.33 -0.21 -17.36
N HIS A 29 10.48 0.03 -16.70
CA HIS A 29 11.81 -0.33 -17.19
C HIS A 29 12.11 -1.86 -17.24
N ARG A 30 11.28 -2.63 -17.94
CA ARG A 30 11.43 -4.05 -18.39
C ARG A 30 11.47 -5.14 -17.31
N ILE A 31 11.36 -4.79 -16.04
CA ILE A 31 11.46 -5.75 -14.93
C ILE A 31 10.07 -6.11 -14.38
N PHE A 32 9.08 -5.24 -14.54
CA PHE A 32 7.74 -5.39 -14.01
C PHE A 32 6.68 -5.33 -15.12
N GLU A 33 5.67 -6.18 -14.99
CA GLU A 33 4.43 -6.09 -15.75
C GLU A 33 3.44 -5.27 -14.92
N LEU A 34 2.87 -4.23 -15.53
CA LEU A 34 2.05 -3.24 -14.84
C LEU A 34 0.64 -3.22 -15.40
N GLU A 35 -0.33 -3.03 -14.52
CA GLU A 35 -1.70 -2.62 -14.85
C GLU A 35 -2.09 -1.40 -14.01
N SER A 36 -3.00 -0.59 -14.50
CA SER A 36 -3.49 0.56 -13.74
C SER A 36 -4.99 0.75 -13.92
N GLY A 37 -5.62 1.27 -12.88
CA GLY A 37 -7.05 1.48 -12.83
C GLY A 37 -7.46 2.49 -11.77
N TRP A 38 -8.76 2.74 -11.71
CA TRP A 38 -9.38 3.66 -10.75
C TRP A 38 -10.40 2.89 -9.93
N TYR A 39 -10.25 2.93 -8.60
CA TYR A 39 -11.02 2.09 -7.68
C TYR A 39 -11.57 2.93 -6.54
N ASN A 40 -12.81 2.69 -6.17
CA ASN A 40 -13.49 3.39 -5.08
C ASN A 40 -13.92 2.44 -3.97
N GLY A 41 -14.38 2.99 -2.84
CA GLY A 41 -14.82 2.20 -1.70
C GLY A 41 -13.70 1.79 -0.75
N HIS A 42 -12.56 2.47 -0.82
CA HIS A 42 -11.49 2.36 0.16
C HIS A 42 -11.97 2.86 1.52
N TYR A 43 -11.42 2.31 2.59
CA TYR A 43 -11.74 2.72 3.95
C TYR A 43 -10.56 3.47 4.54
N HIS A 44 -10.83 4.64 5.09
CA HIS A 44 -9.88 5.45 5.82
C HIS A 44 -10.26 5.43 7.30
N ASN A 45 -9.27 5.26 8.18
CA ASN A 45 -9.50 5.32 9.62
C ASN A 45 -9.49 6.78 10.08
N GLY A 46 -10.63 7.31 10.52
CA GLY A 46 -10.73 8.67 11.06
C GLY A 46 -9.94 8.84 12.35
N GLU A 47 -9.66 10.10 12.73
CA GLU A 47 -8.93 10.43 13.97
C GLU A 47 -9.61 9.91 15.25
N ASP A 48 -10.91 9.58 15.17
CA ASP A 48 -11.73 9.02 16.25
C ASP A 48 -11.75 7.49 16.28
N GLY A 49 -11.03 6.82 15.38
CA GLY A 49 -11.04 5.37 15.22
C GLY A 49 -12.21 4.85 14.36
N THR A 50 -13.02 5.74 13.77
CA THR A 50 -14.14 5.35 12.92
C THR A 50 -13.68 5.14 11.48
N TRP A 51 -13.92 3.96 10.94
CA TRP A 51 -13.67 3.67 9.52
C TRP A 51 -14.71 4.36 8.63
N LEU A 52 -14.25 5.24 7.74
CA LEU A 52 -15.06 5.95 6.77
C LEU A 52 -14.81 5.39 5.37
N ARG A 53 -15.89 5.01 4.68
CA ARG A 53 -15.81 4.56 3.29
C ARG A 53 -15.76 5.74 2.34
N GLU A 54 -14.70 5.81 1.55
CA GLU A 54 -14.51 6.81 0.51
C GLU A 54 -15.27 6.40 -0.76
N ALA A 55 -16.19 7.26 -1.20
CA ALA A 55 -16.99 6.99 -2.39
C ALA A 55 -16.25 7.32 -3.70
N TYR A 56 -15.22 8.17 -3.62
CA TYR A 56 -14.44 8.62 -4.76
C TYR A 56 -13.43 7.55 -5.21
N PRO A 57 -13.13 7.47 -6.51
CA PRO A 57 -12.07 6.59 -6.99
C PRO A 57 -10.67 7.20 -6.76
N ILE A 58 -9.71 6.36 -6.39
CA ILE A 58 -8.28 6.66 -6.39
C ILE A 58 -7.57 5.90 -7.50
N SER A 59 -6.38 6.35 -7.89
CA SER A 59 -5.57 5.66 -8.87
C SER A 59 -4.82 4.50 -8.20
N VAL A 60 -4.86 3.32 -8.81
CA VAL A 60 -4.07 2.16 -8.36
C VAL A 60 -3.21 1.65 -9.51
N VAL A 61 -1.96 1.34 -9.22
CA VAL A 61 -1.01 0.69 -10.14
C VAL A 61 -0.67 -0.69 -9.59
N GLY A 62 -1.15 -1.74 -10.25
CA GLY A 62 -0.82 -3.12 -9.93
C GLY A 62 0.53 -3.51 -10.54
N VAL A 63 1.42 -4.04 -9.71
CA VAL A 63 2.69 -4.65 -10.13
C VAL A 63 2.53 -6.15 -10.03
N LYS A 64 2.25 -6.78 -11.17
CA LYS A 64 1.76 -8.16 -11.24
C LYS A 64 2.66 -9.14 -10.47
N GLY A 65 2.05 -9.80 -9.48
CA GLY A 65 2.70 -10.80 -8.62
C GLY A 65 3.57 -10.24 -7.50
N PHE A 66 3.57 -8.92 -7.26
CA PHE A 66 4.41 -8.28 -6.24
C PHE A 66 3.63 -7.40 -5.28
N CYS A 67 2.90 -6.40 -5.78
CA CYS A 67 2.18 -5.45 -4.94
C CYS A 67 1.17 -4.62 -5.74
N ASP A 68 0.21 -4.03 -5.03
CA ASP A 68 -0.62 -2.94 -5.51
C ASP A 68 -0.15 -1.62 -4.91
N ILE A 69 -0.10 -0.57 -5.74
CA ILE A 69 0.32 0.77 -5.34
C ILE A 69 -0.91 1.68 -5.43
N GLU A 70 -1.45 2.04 -4.27
CA GLU A 70 -2.60 2.92 -4.12
C GLU A 70 -2.11 4.37 -3.99
N ILE A 71 -2.58 5.25 -4.88
CA ILE A 71 -2.20 6.65 -4.94
C ILE A 71 -3.37 7.47 -4.39
N GLN A 72 -3.29 7.83 -3.12
CA GLN A 72 -4.26 8.68 -2.43
C GLN A 72 -3.93 10.16 -2.67
N PHE A 73 -4.76 11.08 -2.17
CA PHE A 73 -4.56 12.52 -2.39
C PHE A 73 -3.40 13.11 -1.57
N ASP A 74 -3.01 12.45 -0.48
CA ASP A 74 -2.00 12.93 0.48
C ASP A 74 -0.91 11.89 0.79
N SER A 75 -1.06 10.66 0.29
CA SER A 75 -0.15 9.55 0.56
C SER A 75 -0.12 8.53 -0.57
N ILE A 76 0.85 7.62 -0.50
CA ILE A 76 0.96 6.45 -1.38
C ILE A 76 1.11 5.22 -0.50
N SER A 77 0.26 4.23 -0.72
CA SER A 77 0.30 2.96 0.01
C SER A 77 0.71 1.83 -0.93
N ILE A 78 1.61 0.96 -0.48
CA ILE A 78 2.05 -0.21 -1.23
C ILE A 78 1.64 -1.46 -0.46
N SER A 79 0.62 -2.15 -0.99
CA SER A 79 0.03 -3.35 -0.42
C SER A 79 0.67 -4.60 -1.01
N THR A 80 1.13 -5.51 -0.16
CA THR A 80 1.85 -6.74 -0.55
C THR A 80 1.60 -7.85 0.48
N LYS A 81 2.06 -9.07 0.24
CA LYS A 81 1.81 -10.25 1.08
C LYS A 81 3.06 -11.09 1.29
N LEU A 82 3.07 -11.81 2.41
CA LEU A 82 3.94 -12.97 2.64
C LEU A 82 3.10 -14.16 3.12
N LYS A 83 3.61 -15.38 2.90
CA LYS A 83 3.08 -16.55 3.61
C LYS A 83 3.34 -16.40 5.10
N ARG A 84 2.43 -16.88 5.95
CA ARG A 84 2.52 -16.76 7.40
C ARG A 84 3.82 -17.32 7.99
N ASP A 85 4.26 -18.50 7.54
CA ASP A 85 5.50 -19.13 8.00
C ASP A 85 6.75 -18.31 7.62
N VAL A 86 6.73 -17.71 6.43
CA VAL A 86 7.77 -16.77 5.98
C VAL A 86 7.73 -15.51 6.84
N ALA A 87 6.56 -14.90 7.06
CA ALA A 87 6.42 -13.69 7.88
C ALA A 87 6.94 -13.89 9.33
N LEU A 88 6.67 -15.04 9.94
CA LEU A 88 7.16 -15.38 11.28
C LEU A 88 8.69 -15.51 11.34
N SER A 89 9.31 -16.05 10.30
CA SER A 89 10.77 -16.25 10.24
C SER A 89 11.54 -15.06 9.66
N TYR A 90 10.89 -14.16 8.93
CA TYR A 90 11.51 -13.03 8.25
C TYR A 90 12.11 -12.01 9.22
N SER A 91 13.24 -11.40 8.82
CA SER A 91 13.86 -10.28 9.55
C SER A 91 13.44 -8.95 8.92
N PHE A 92 12.62 -8.19 9.64
CA PHE A 92 12.09 -6.90 9.18
C PHE A 92 13.09 -5.75 9.29
N GLU A 93 14.35 -5.99 9.64
CA GLU A 93 15.39 -4.96 9.75
C GLU A 93 15.57 -4.16 8.45
N LYS A 94 15.38 -4.79 7.28
CA LYS A 94 15.46 -4.12 5.97
C LYS A 94 14.32 -3.12 5.72
N PHE A 95 13.26 -3.22 6.50
CA PHE A 95 12.13 -2.29 6.50
C PHE A 95 12.18 -1.32 7.70
N SER A 96 13.29 -1.31 8.46
CA SER A 96 13.49 -0.32 9.50
C SER A 96 13.46 1.09 8.91
N GLY A 97 12.60 1.95 9.47
CA GLY A 97 12.38 3.31 9.00
C GLY A 97 11.24 3.48 7.99
N TYR A 98 10.63 2.39 7.52
CA TYR A 98 9.36 2.46 6.79
C TYR A 98 8.20 2.39 7.77
N ASN A 99 7.18 3.20 7.52
CA ASN A 99 5.90 3.08 8.21
C ASN A 99 5.07 2.00 7.50
N PHE A 100 4.61 1.00 8.25
CA PHE A 100 3.80 -0.07 7.68
C PHE A 100 2.82 -0.67 8.67
N GLU A 101 1.84 -1.37 8.14
CA GLU A 101 0.87 -2.16 8.88
C GLU A 101 0.92 -3.62 8.44
N ALA A 102 0.49 -4.54 9.31
CA ALA A 102 0.32 -5.95 8.97
C ALA A 102 -1.08 -6.42 9.36
N TYR A 103 -1.78 -7.08 8.43
CA TYR A 103 -3.18 -7.44 8.58
C TYR A 103 -3.51 -8.80 7.96
N GLY A 104 -4.68 -9.35 8.29
CA GLY A 104 -5.19 -10.61 7.73
C GLY A 104 -5.61 -10.48 6.26
N VAL A 105 -5.31 -11.50 5.46
CA VAL A 105 -5.72 -11.53 4.03
C VAL A 105 -7.13 -12.11 3.88
N GLU A 106 -7.49 -13.08 4.73
CA GLU A 106 -8.85 -13.63 4.76
C GLU A 106 -9.77 -12.76 5.64
N ASP A 107 -9.29 -12.30 6.81
CA ASP A 107 -9.95 -11.31 7.67
C ASP A 107 -9.21 -9.97 7.65
N TYR A 108 -9.64 -9.07 6.76
CA TYR A 108 -9.08 -7.71 6.64
C TYR A 108 -9.26 -6.84 7.90
N LEU A 109 -10.03 -7.26 8.89
CA LEU A 109 -10.18 -6.57 10.18
C LEU A 109 -9.21 -7.10 11.24
N ALA A 110 -8.51 -8.20 10.96
CA ALA A 110 -7.50 -8.75 11.84
C ALA A 110 -6.22 -7.92 11.72
N ASP A 111 -5.99 -7.04 12.69
CA ASP A 111 -4.78 -6.25 12.76
C ASP A 111 -3.69 -6.95 13.58
N PHE A 112 -2.49 -7.04 13.00
CA PHE A 112 -1.34 -7.64 13.64
C PHE A 112 -0.26 -6.62 14.00
N TYR A 113 -0.22 -5.47 13.33
CA TYR A 113 0.82 -4.48 13.52
C TYR A 113 0.42 -3.10 13.03
N HIS A 114 0.66 -2.10 13.88
CA HIS A 114 0.72 -0.69 13.52
C HIS A 114 2.00 -0.02 14.01
N ALA A 115 2.27 1.17 13.46
CA ALA A 115 3.33 2.05 13.89
C ALA A 115 3.31 2.27 15.41
N GLY A 116 4.45 2.04 16.07
CA GLY A 116 4.62 2.16 17.51
C GLY A 116 4.66 0.82 18.26
N GLN A 117 4.23 -0.27 17.62
CA GLN A 117 4.46 -1.62 18.12
C GLN A 117 5.85 -2.14 17.70
N THR A 118 6.27 -3.22 18.34
CA THR A 118 7.49 -3.94 18.03
C THR A 118 7.24 -5.07 17.03
N VAL A 119 8.27 -5.44 16.27
CA VAL A 119 8.22 -6.60 15.37
C VAL A 119 7.94 -7.90 16.12
N GLN A 120 8.34 -8.00 17.40
CA GLN A 120 8.03 -9.19 18.21
C GLN A 120 6.54 -9.29 18.52
N GLU A 121 5.89 -8.18 18.90
CA GLU A 121 4.44 -8.14 19.10
C GLU A 121 3.68 -8.53 17.82
N MET A 122 4.12 -8.01 16.66
CA MET A 122 3.56 -8.44 15.37
C MET A 122 3.66 -9.96 15.18
N LYS A 123 4.83 -10.55 15.45
CA LYS A 123 5.02 -12.00 15.29
C LYS A 123 4.18 -12.81 16.27
N ASP A 124 4.02 -12.34 17.50
CA ASP A 124 3.17 -12.98 18.49
C ASP A 124 1.70 -12.97 18.05
N ASN A 125 1.24 -11.85 17.48
CA ASN A 125 -0.11 -11.71 16.91
C ASN A 125 -0.31 -12.64 15.69
N ILE A 126 0.63 -12.65 14.74
CA ILE A 126 0.60 -13.56 13.58
C ILE A 126 0.66 -15.03 14.02
N HIS A 127 1.39 -15.35 15.08
CA HIS A 127 1.45 -16.70 15.61
C HIS A 127 0.11 -17.14 16.21
N ALA A 128 -0.68 -16.21 16.77
CA ALA A 128 -1.98 -16.51 17.37
C ALA A 128 -3.14 -16.64 16.36
N CYS A 129 -2.96 -16.20 15.10
CA CYS A 129 -3.99 -16.27 14.06
C CYS A 129 -3.92 -17.56 13.21
N ASP A 130 -4.97 -17.79 12.41
CA ASP A 130 -5.08 -18.92 11.48
C ASP A 130 -4.91 -18.50 9.99
N GLU A 131 -4.51 -17.26 9.73
CA GLU A 131 -4.25 -16.74 8.39
C GLU A 131 -3.18 -17.56 7.67
N LYS A 132 -3.36 -17.80 6.36
CA LYS A 132 -2.34 -18.47 5.54
C LYS A 132 -1.29 -17.49 5.01
N GLU A 133 -1.73 -16.25 4.80
CA GLU A 133 -0.97 -15.17 4.21
C GLU A 133 -1.20 -13.92 5.05
N ILE A 134 -0.17 -13.10 5.20
CA ILE A 134 -0.22 -11.86 5.95
C ILE A 134 -0.06 -10.72 4.96
N GLY A 135 -1.01 -9.80 4.97
CA GLY A 135 -0.97 -8.57 4.21
C GLY A 135 -0.07 -7.55 4.90
N PHE A 136 0.63 -6.76 4.11
CA PHE A 136 1.44 -5.64 4.57
C PHE A 136 1.11 -4.41 3.73
N SER A 137 0.91 -3.27 4.37
CA SER A 137 0.73 -1.98 3.70
C SER A 137 1.81 -1.02 4.14
N PHE A 138 2.64 -0.57 3.20
CA PHE A 138 3.71 0.41 3.46
C PHE A 138 3.28 1.79 3.01
N VAL A 139 3.38 2.78 3.89
CA VAL A 139 2.90 4.14 3.64
C VAL A 139 4.07 5.08 3.34
N PHE A 140 3.92 5.84 2.26
CA PHE A 140 4.84 6.86 1.79
C PHE A 140 4.13 8.21 1.70
N PRO A 141 4.86 9.33 1.89
CA PRO A 141 4.30 10.65 1.62
C PRO A 141 4.02 10.80 0.11
N PHE A 142 3.00 11.59 -0.25
CA PHE A 142 2.63 11.77 -1.66
C PHE A 142 3.76 12.30 -2.56
N ASP A 143 4.66 13.11 -2.00
CA ASP A 143 5.78 13.71 -2.72
C ASP A 143 6.97 12.76 -2.94
N VAL A 144 6.88 11.51 -2.49
CA VAL A 144 7.87 10.46 -2.78
C VAL A 144 8.14 10.36 -4.28
N GLU A 145 9.42 10.24 -4.65
CA GLU A 145 9.84 10.12 -6.04
C GLU A 145 9.59 8.71 -6.58
N GLY A 146 9.18 8.61 -7.85
CA GLY A 146 8.96 7.32 -8.53
C GLY A 146 10.18 6.40 -8.49
N LYS A 147 11.40 6.95 -8.42
CA LYS A 147 12.64 6.17 -8.23
C LYS A 147 12.68 5.46 -6.88
N GLN A 148 12.22 6.10 -5.80
CA GLN A 148 12.16 5.48 -4.48
C GLN A 148 11.14 4.34 -4.46
N ILE A 149 9.98 4.55 -5.09
CA ILE A 149 8.96 3.51 -5.29
C ILE A 149 9.54 2.33 -6.07
N PHE A 150 10.26 2.58 -7.18
CA PHE A 150 10.92 1.53 -7.95
C PHE A 150 11.92 0.72 -7.13
N GLU A 151 12.78 1.36 -6.34
CA GLU A 151 13.72 0.66 -5.47
C GLU A 151 13.02 -0.13 -4.36
N PHE A 152 11.89 0.37 -3.85
CA PHE A 152 11.07 -0.34 -2.88
C PHE A 152 10.40 -1.59 -3.48
N VAL A 153 9.77 -1.49 -4.64
CA VAL A 153 9.17 -2.65 -5.32
C VAL A 153 10.23 -3.70 -5.68
N LYS A 154 11.46 -3.27 -6.04
CA LYS A 154 12.60 -4.18 -6.21
C LYS A 154 13.01 -4.85 -4.90
N LEU A 155 12.98 -4.12 -3.78
CA LEU A 155 13.22 -4.69 -2.46
C LEU A 155 12.18 -5.77 -2.17
N LEU A 156 10.88 -5.47 -2.28
CA LEU A 156 9.80 -6.45 -2.08
C LEU A 156 10.04 -7.74 -2.89
N ARG A 157 10.32 -7.60 -4.19
CA ARG A 157 10.65 -8.73 -5.07
C ARG A 157 11.85 -9.54 -4.57
N ARG A 158 12.93 -8.88 -4.14
CA ARG A 158 14.15 -9.56 -3.66
C ARG A 158 13.92 -10.29 -2.35
N GLU A 159 13.05 -9.75 -1.51
CA GLU A 159 12.75 -10.28 -0.19
C GLU A 159 11.62 -11.33 -0.20
N GLY A 160 11.04 -11.62 -1.37
CA GLY A 160 10.09 -12.71 -1.57
C GLY A 160 8.62 -12.36 -1.31
N PHE A 161 8.30 -11.07 -1.24
CA PHE A 161 6.92 -10.59 -1.17
C PHE A 161 6.18 -10.78 -2.50
N TYR A 162 4.85 -10.94 -2.43
CA TYR A 162 4.00 -11.16 -3.60
C TYR A 162 2.60 -10.56 -3.39
N TYR A 163 1.76 -10.54 -4.44
CA TYR A 163 0.37 -10.09 -4.36
C TYR A 163 -0.55 -10.93 -5.24
#